data_AF-A0A3N5RID1-F1
#
_entry.id   AF-A0A3N5RID1-F1
#
_cell.length_a   1.000
_cell.length_b   1.000
_cell.length_c   1.000
_cell.angle_alpha   90.00
_cell.angle_beta   90.00
_cell.angle_gamma   90.00
#
_symmetry.space_group_name_H-M   'P 1'
#
loop_
_entity.id
_entity.type
_entity.pdbx_description
1 polymer ?
#
loop_
_entity_poly.entity_id
_entity_poly.type
_entity_poly.pdbx_seq_one_letter_code
_entity_poly.pdbx_strand_id
1 'polypeptide(L)'
;MTESKPPKWLAWAREIQAIAQIGDHYADNHFQHERYQRLLEIAAEMVNENGKVEYAPILDAFQTPVGYATPRIDVRGAVFQDGKLLMVREISDSGWCMPGGWADVGDVPSESAEREVWEEAGFKVKAKKVVGVYDANRTGPLELFHAFKVVFLCDVLDGKATPSVETSEVGFFGPEEIPGVLSPNRTNPRVIADAFAAYQDPARPTQFD
;
A
#
# COMPACT_ATOMS: atom_id res chain seq x y z
N MET A 1 -24.90 -0.82 1.76
CA MET A 1 -24.56 -0.61 3.19
C MET A 1 -23.45 0.42 3.20
N THR A 2 -23.66 1.59 3.80
CA THR A 2 -22.61 2.61 3.91
C THR A 2 -21.53 2.06 4.85
N GLU A 3 -20.35 1.74 4.34
CA GLU A 3 -19.19 1.40 5.17
C GLU A 3 -18.94 2.58 6.11
N SER A 4 -19.27 2.39 7.38
CA SER A 4 -19.00 3.36 8.42
C SER A 4 -17.50 3.38 8.63
N LYS A 5 -16.83 4.47 8.22
CA LYS A 5 -15.43 4.71 8.57
C LYS A 5 -15.23 4.49 10.07
N PRO A 6 -14.13 3.87 10.50
CA PRO A 6 -13.86 3.68 11.92
C PRO A 6 -13.86 5.06 12.63
N PRO A 7 -14.31 5.12 13.88
CA PRO A 7 -14.26 6.38 14.62
C PRO A 7 -12.80 6.85 14.75
N LYS A 8 -12.57 8.16 14.69
CA LYS A 8 -11.20 8.73 14.63
C LYS A 8 -10.28 8.24 15.75
N TRP A 9 -10.80 8.05 16.96
CA TRP A 9 -10.02 7.53 18.08
C TRP A 9 -9.46 6.12 17.83
N LEU A 10 -10.19 5.27 17.08
CA LEU A 10 -9.74 3.92 16.74
C LEU A 10 -8.68 3.95 15.64
N ALA A 11 -8.83 4.85 14.67
CA ALA A 11 -7.81 5.07 13.64
C ALA A 11 -6.49 5.53 14.28
N TRP A 12 -6.54 6.52 15.18
CA TRP A 12 -5.37 7.00 15.93
C TRP A 12 -4.76 5.91 16.82
N ALA A 13 -5.57 5.12 17.53
CA ALA A 13 -5.04 4.04 18.36
C ALA A 13 -4.26 3.00 17.53
N ARG A 14 -4.77 2.64 16.34
CA ARG A 14 -4.08 1.73 15.42
C ARG A 14 -2.79 2.31 14.85
N GLU A 15 -2.81 3.59 14.49
CA GLU A 15 -1.62 4.30 14.01
C GLU A 15 -0.53 4.37 15.09
N ILE A 16 -0.90 4.77 16.32
CA ILE A 16 0.00 4.79 17.47
C ILE A 16 0.57 3.39 17.75
N GLN A 17 -0.28 2.35 17.70
CA GLN A 17 0.15 0.97 17.86
C GLN A 17 1.20 0.58 16.81
N ALA A 18 0.94 0.88 15.53
CA ALA A 18 1.87 0.53 14.44
C ALA A 18 3.21 1.27 14.59
N ILE A 19 3.19 2.58 14.86
CA ILE A 19 4.41 3.37 15.10
C ILE A 19 5.18 2.83 16.31
N ALA A 20 4.46 2.50 17.39
CA ALA A 20 5.08 1.98 18.60
C ALA A 20 5.74 0.62 18.38
N GLN A 21 5.08 -0.30 17.67
CA GLN A 21 5.65 -1.62 17.35
C GLN A 21 6.88 -1.51 16.45
N ILE A 22 6.82 -0.67 15.40
CA ILE A 22 7.97 -0.44 14.51
C ILE A 22 9.12 0.21 15.29
N GLY A 23 8.82 1.21 16.11
CA GLY A 23 9.81 1.91 16.93
C GLY A 23 10.45 1.00 17.98
N ASP A 24 9.66 0.18 18.67
CA ASP A 24 10.15 -0.77 19.68
C ASP A 24 11.07 -1.83 19.07
N HIS A 25 10.79 -2.28 17.85
CA HIS A 25 11.64 -3.21 17.11
C HIS A 25 13.04 -2.65 16.83
N TYR A 26 13.17 -1.34 16.58
CA TYR A 26 14.44 -0.67 16.27
C TYR A 26 15.03 0.09 17.46
N ALA A 27 14.52 -0.10 18.67
CA ALA A 27 15.00 0.62 19.85
C ALA A 27 16.40 0.14 20.28
N ASP A 28 17.29 1.08 20.58
CA ASP A 28 18.70 0.82 20.91
C ASP A 28 18.96 0.68 22.42
N ASN A 29 17.99 1.08 23.26
CA ASN A 29 18.15 1.07 24.72
C ASN A 29 16.82 0.95 25.45
N HIS A 30 16.89 0.60 26.74
CA HIS A 30 15.70 0.34 27.56
C HIS A 30 14.78 1.58 27.67
N PHE A 31 15.32 2.80 27.67
CA PHE A 31 14.49 4.01 27.74
C PHE A 31 13.65 4.22 26.47
N GLN A 32 14.13 3.76 25.31
CA GLN A 32 13.36 3.80 24.06
C GLN A 32 12.26 2.73 24.09
N HIS A 33 12.59 1.51 24.52
CA HIS A 33 11.59 0.45 24.72
C HIS A 33 10.45 0.90 25.66
N GLU A 34 10.78 1.50 26.80
CA GLU A 34 9.78 2.04 27.74
C GLU A 34 8.87 3.09 27.11
N ARG A 35 9.41 3.95 26.23
CA ARG A 35 8.60 4.96 25.53
C ARG A 35 7.63 4.31 24.55
N TYR A 36 8.08 3.34 23.76
CA TYR A 36 7.21 2.66 22.81
C TYR A 36 6.17 1.77 23.49
N GLN A 37 6.53 1.11 24.59
CA GLN A 37 5.56 0.41 25.44
C GLN A 37 4.51 1.37 25.99
N ARG A 38 4.90 2.57 26.44
CA ARG A 38 3.92 3.56 26.89
C ARG A 38 2.99 4.04 25.77
N LEU A 39 3.47 4.13 24.53
CA LEU A 39 2.61 4.43 23.38
C LEU A 39 1.57 3.32 23.12
N LEU A 40 1.95 2.05 23.28
CA LEU A 40 1.01 0.92 23.19
C LEU A 40 -0.06 0.98 24.29
N GLU A 41 0.34 1.30 25.53
CA GLU A 41 -0.59 1.48 26.64
C GLU A 41 -1.58 2.61 26.37
N ILE A 42 -1.12 3.76 25.87
CA ILE A 42 -1.99 4.89 25.48
C ILE A 42 -2.98 4.47 24.39
N ALA A 43 -2.51 3.74 23.37
CA ALA A 43 -3.40 3.23 22.34
C ALA A 43 -4.46 2.28 22.93
N ALA A 44 -4.09 1.41 23.87
CA ALA A 44 -5.01 0.49 24.53
C ALA A 44 -6.02 1.23 25.43
N GLU A 45 -5.58 2.26 26.17
CA GLU A 45 -6.43 3.16 26.95
C GLU A 45 -7.47 3.85 26.04
N MET A 46 -7.05 4.36 24.88
CA MET A 46 -7.95 4.98 23.90
C MET A 46 -9.06 4.03 23.45
N VAL A 47 -8.73 2.76 23.18
CA VAL A 47 -9.72 1.75 22.76
C VAL A 47 -10.62 1.33 23.92
N ASN A 48 -10.07 1.21 25.14
CA ASN A 48 -10.83 0.83 26.33
C ASN A 48 -11.92 1.87 26.65
N GLU A 49 -11.53 3.13 26.76
CA GLU A 49 -12.42 4.24 27.13
C GLU A 49 -13.53 4.48 26.09
N ASN A 50 -13.22 4.30 24.80
CA ASN A 50 -14.14 4.65 23.72
C ASN A 50 -14.89 3.44 23.13
N GLY A 51 -14.34 2.23 23.23
CA GLY A 51 -14.87 1.00 22.64
C GLY A 51 -15.75 0.18 23.56
N LYS A 52 -15.79 0.48 24.87
CA LYS A 52 -16.43 -0.34 25.92
C LYS A 52 -15.89 -1.78 25.96
N VAL A 53 -14.60 -1.95 25.68
CA VAL A 53 -13.89 -3.23 25.72
C VAL A 53 -12.85 -3.15 26.83
N GLU A 54 -12.67 -4.22 27.62
CA GLU A 54 -11.73 -4.24 28.75
C GLU A 54 -10.27 -3.98 28.34
N TYR A 55 -9.54 -3.23 29.17
CA TYR A 55 -8.17 -2.77 28.87
C TYR A 55 -7.16 -3.90 28.70
N ALA A 56 -7.14 -4.86 29.62
CA ALA A 56 -6.12 -5.91 29.64
C ALA A 56 -6.10 -6.78 28.36
N PRO A 57 -7.25 -7.24 27.82
CA PRO A 57 -7.29 -7.91 26.51
C PRO A 57 -6.82 -7.05 25.32
N ILE A 58 -7.03 -5.73 25.37
CA ILE A 58 -6.58 -4.83 24.30
C ILE A 58 -5.07 -4.64 24.36
N LEU A 59 -4.54 -4.37 25.56
CA LEU A 59 -3.11 -4.23 25.76
C LEU A 59 -2.38 -5.51 25.37
N ASP A 60 -2.90 -6.68 25.77
CA ASP A 60 -2.36 -7.98 25.37
C ASP A 60 -2.39 -8.14 23.84
N ALA A 61 -3.46 -7.73 23.17
CA ALA A 61 -3.54 -7.75 21.70
C ALA A 61 -2.58 -6.75 21.01
N PHE A 62 -2.21 -5.65 21.67
CA PHE A 62 -1.28 -4.64 21.15
C PHE A 62 0.18 -4.98 21.43
N GLN A 63 0.45 -5.64 22.57
CA GLN A 63 1.78 -6.09 22.99
C GLN A 63 2.17 -7.43 22.38
N THR A 64 1.20 -8.32 22.19
CA THR A 64 1.43 -9.54 21.43
C THR A 64 1.79 -9.12 20.01
N PRO A 65 2.94 -9.56 19.45
CA PRO A 65 3.13 -9.53 18.02
C PRO A 65 2.02 -10.40 17.45
N VAL A 66 0.91 -9.78 17.03
CA VAL A 66 -0.21 -10.53 16.47
C VAL A 66 0.29 -11.12 15.17
N GLY A 67 0.57 -12.42 15.22
CA GLY A 67 0.74 -13.26 14.04
C GLY A 67 2.16 -13.72 13.79
N TYR A 68 2.25 -14.98 13.38
CA TYR A 68 3.31 -15.49 12.52
C TYR A 68 3.78 -14.43 11.51
N ALA A 69 5.07 -14.40 11.20
CA ALA A 69 5.58 -13.58 10.11
C ALA A 69 4.72 -13.80 8.84
N THR A 70 4.02 -12.76 8.41
CA THR A 70 3.25 -12.76 7.16
C THR A 70 4.02 -12.02 6.07
N PRO A 71 3.75 -12.31 4.79
CA PRO A 71 4.20 -11.46 3.71
C PRO A 71 3.65 -10.03 3.89
N ARG A 72 4.40 -9.01 3.47
CA ARG A 72 3.87 -7.64 3.38
C ARG A 72 2.93 -7.49 2.18
N ILE A 73 2.13 -6.44 2.16
CA ILE A 73 1.22 -6.15 1.04
C ILE A 73 1.67 -4.88 0.32
N ASP A 74 2.12 -5.02 -0.93
CA ASP A 74 2.37 -3.92 -1.87
C ASP A 74 1.09 -3.70 -2.70
N VAL A 75 0.65 -2.46 -2.82
CA VAL A 75 -0.50 -2.08 -3.65
C VAL A 75 -0.06 -1.23 -4.83
N ARG A 76 -0.71 -1.41 -5.98
CA ARG A 76 -0.42 -0.64 -7.20
C ARG A 76 -1.71 -0.16 -7.86
N GLY A 77 -1.71 1.07 -8.37
CA GLY A 77 -2.81 1.64 -9.14
C GLY A 77 -2.56 1.57 -10.64
N ALA A 78 -3.32 0.71 -11.34
CA ALA A 78 -3.40 0.73 -12.79
C ALA A 78 -4.46 1.74 -13.23
N VAL A 79 -4.01 2.89 -13.75
CA VAL A 79 -4.87 4.00 -14.16
C VAL A 79 -4.71 4.22 -15.65
N PHE A 80 -5.82 4.36 -16.37
CA PHE A 80 -5.81 4.57 -17.82
C PHE A 80 -6.43 5.90 -18.21
N GLN A 81 -5.81 6.57 -19.17
CA GLN A 81 -6.37 7.73 -19.87
C GLN A 81 -6.07 7.59 -21.36
N ASP A 82 -7.11 7.69 -22.20
CA ASP A 82 -7.00 7.55 -23.66
C ASP A 82 -6.26 6.26 -24.11
N GLY A 83 -6.48 5.16 -23.39
CA GLY A 83 -5.86 3.86 -23.66
C GLY A 83 -4.38 3.76 -23.28
N LYS A 84 -3.83 4.75 -22.58
CA LYS A 84 -2.46 4.77 -22.07
C LYS A 84 -2.46 4.54 -20.56
N LEU A 85 -1.46 3.81 -20.06
CA LEU A 85 -1.27 3.47 -18.65
C LEU A 85 -0.45 4.55 -17.94
N LEU A 86 -0.92 5.00 -16.78
CA LEU A 86 -0.20 5.89 -15.88
C LEU A 86 1.01 5.18 -15.27
N MET A 87 2.17 5.80 -15.37
CA MET A 87 3.39 5.38 -14.72
C MET A 87 4.10 6.57 -14.09
N VAL A 88 4.88 6.29 -13.05
CA VAL A 88 5.74 7.23 -12.35
C VAL A 88 7.18 6.77 -12.44
N ARG A 89 8.13 7.71 -12.43
CA ARG A 89 9.56 7.43 -12.44
C ARG A 89 10.17 7.61 -11.07
N GLU A 90 10.62 6.50 -10.50
CA GLU A 90 11.20 6.41 -9.16
C GLU A 90 12.56 7.09 -9.09
N ILE A 91 12.77 7.95 -8.09
CA ILE A 91 14.07 8.61 -7.90
C ILE A 91 15.13 7.59 -7.46
N SER A 92 14.75 6.57 -6.69
CA SER A 92 15.67 5.61 -6.07
C SER A 92 16.42 4.74 -7.07
N ASP A 93 15.76 4.32 -8.16
CA ASP A 93 16.32 3.41 -9.17
C ASP A 93 16.20 3.95 -10.61
N SER A 94 15.64 5.15 -10.79
CA SER A 94 15.41 5.79 -12.09
C SER A 94 14.49 5.00 -13.04
N GLY A 95 13.81 3.97 -12.55
CA GLY A 95 12.92 3.11 -13.30
C GLY A 95 11.46 3.58 -13.27
N TRP A 96 10.70 3.17 -14.27
CA TRP A 96 9.27 3.43 -14.35
C TRP A 96 8.46 2.29 -13.74
N CYS A 97 7.39 2.62 -13.02
CA CYS A 97 6.42 1.67 -12.48
C CYS A 97 5.03 2.28 -12.40
N MET A 98 4.01 1.44 -12.16
CA MET A 98 2.71 1.96 -11.74
C MET A 98 2.84 2.58 -10.34
N PRO A 99 2.14 3.69 -10.07
CA PRO A 99 2.15 4.30 -8.75
C PRO A 99 1.66 3.33 -7.67
N GLY A 100 2.29 3.37 -6.50
CA GLY A 100 1.98 2.44 -5.42
C GLY A 100 3.10 2.21 -4.42
N GLY A 101 2.73 1.65 -3.28
CA GLY A 101 3.62 1.44 -2.16
C GLY A 101 3.10 0.36 -1.21
N TRP A 102 3.59 0.41 0.02
CA TRP A 102 3.14 -0.49 1.08
C TRP A 102 1.73 -0.12 1.54
N ALA A 103 0.87 -1.12 1.76
CA ALA A 103 -0.39 -0.89 2.44
C ALA A 103 -0.14 -0.54 3.91
N ASP A 104 -0.65 0.60 4.36
CA ASP A 104 -0.51 1.04 5.74
C ASP A 104 -1.51 0.36 6.67
N VAL A 105 -1.10 0.20 7.93
CA VAL A 105 -1.96 -0.38 8.95
C VAL A 105 -3.18 0.51 9.17
N GLY A 106 -4.37 -0.07 8.98
CA GLY A 106 -5.63 0.64 9.19
C GLY A 106 -6.26 1.19 7.92
N ASP A 107 -5.55 1.18 6.79
CA ASP A 107 -6.10 1.53 5.50
C ASP A 107 -7.09 0.48 4.99
N VAL A 108 -8.09 0.93 4.24
CA VAL A 108 -8.87 0.05 3.37
C VAL A 108 -8.00 -0.29 2.16
N PRO A 109 -7.88 -1.56 1.72
CA PRO A 109 -6.92 -1.95 0.68
C PRO A 109 -7.03 -1.15 -0.63
N SER A 110 -8.25 -0.84 -1.06
CA SER A 110 -8.50 0.01 -2.22
C SER A 110 -8.08 1.46 -1.98
N GLU A 111 -8.30 1.98 -0.77
CA GLU A 111 -7.94 3.36 -0.42
C GLU A 111 -6.42 3.54 -0.36
N SER A 112 -5.64 2.52 0.01
CA SER A 112 -4.17 2.59 -0.10
C SER A 112 -3.73 2.82 -1.55
N ALA A 113 -4.24 2.06 -2.52
CA ALA A 113 -3.89 2.27 -3.93
C ALA A 113 -4.38 3.65 -4.44
N GLU A 114 -5.55 4.11 -4.01
CA GLU A 114 -6.07 5.44 -4.33
C GLU A 114 -5.19 6.56 -3.75
N ARG A 115 -4.69 6.39 -2.52
CA ARG A 115 -3.77 7.32 -1.83
C ARG A 115 -2.45 7.42 -2.57
N GLU A 116 -1.82 6.29 -2.88
CA GLU A 116 -0.52 6.26 -3.55
C GLU A 116 -0.58 6.94 -4.94
N VAL A 117 -1.63 6.67 -5.71
CA VAL A 117 -1.84 7.35 -7.02
C VAL A 117 -1.97 8.86 -6.85
N TRP A 118 -2.61 9.32 -5.79
CA TRP A 118 -2.72 10.75 -5.50
C TRP A 118 -1.36 11.35 -5.10
N GLU A 119 -0.64 10.71 -4.19
CA GLU A 119 0.62 11.20 -3.63
C GLU A 119 1.77 11.19 -4.66
N GLU A 120 1.87 10.14 -5.47
CA GLU A 120 2.98 9.93 -6.40
C GLU A 120 2.74 10.51 -7.80
N ALA A 121 1.48 10.65 -8.22
CA ALA A 121 1.13 11.04 -9.60
C ALA A 121 0.18 12.24 -9.70
N GLY A 122 -0.44 12.68 -8.59
CA GLY A 122 -1.34 13.83 -8.57
C GLY A 122 -2.75 13.57 -9.12
N PHE A 123 -3.17 12.30 -9.20
CA PHE A 123 -4.50 11.91 -9.67
C PHE A 123 -5.38 11.39 -8.54
N LYS A 124 -6.62 11.89 -8.45
CA LYS A 124 -7.66 11.29 -7.62
C LYS A 124 -8.34 10.21 -8.42
N VAL A 125 -8.36 9.01 -7.90
CA VAL A 125 -8.91 7.83 -8.59
C VAL A 125 -9.85 7.06 -7.68
N LYS A 126 -10.63 6.15 -8.27
CA LYS A 126 -11.42 5.16 -7.54
C LYS A 126 -11.04 3.76 -8.00
N ALA A 127 -10.63 2.91 -7.07
CA ALA A 127 -10.38 1.50 -7.36
C ALA A 127 -11.70 0.79 -7.73
N LYS A 128 -11.67 0.03 -8.81
CA LYS A 128 -12.83 -0.62 -9.42
C LYS A 128 -12.80 -2.14 -9.28
N LYS A 129 -11.64 -2.75 -9.52
CA LYS A 129 -11.42 -4.20 -9.41
C LYS A 129 -9.94 -4.51 -9.20
N VAL A 130 -9.66 -5.70 -8.72
CA VAL A 130 -8.29 -6.25 -8.68
C VAL A 130 -7.96 -6.85 -10.05
N VAL A 131 -6.88 -6.34 -10.66
CA VAL A 131 -6.27 -6.87 -11.89
C VAL A 131 -5.60 -8.21 -11.60
N GLY A 132 -4.79 -8.25 -10.54
CA GLY A 132 -4.10 -9.47 -10.12
C GLY A 132 -3.48 -9.39 -8.74
N VAL A 133 -3.14 -10.56 -8.21
CA VAL A 133 -2.39 -10.75 -6.95
C VAL A 133 -1.18 -11.62 -7.27
N TYR A 134 0.01 -11.14 -6.94
CA TYR A 134 1.27 -11.78 -7.34
C TYR A 134 2.22 -11.90 -6.15
N ASP A 135 3.02 -12.96 -6.10
CA ASP A 135 4.23 -13.04 -5.30
C ASP A 135 5.20 -11.95 -5.78
N ALA A 136 5.68 -11.15 -4.84
CA ALA A 136 6.51 -9.98 -5.08
C ALA A 136 7.78 -10.06 -4.23
N ASN A 137 8.85 -9.49 -4.79
CA ASN A 137 10.17 -9.38 -4.18
C ASN A 137 10.90 -10.72 -3.93
N ARG A 138 10.45 -11.83 -4.55
CA ARG A 138 11.22 -13.10 -4.62
C ARG A 138 11.90 -13.25 -5.98
N THR A 139 12.87 -12.39 -6.26
CA THR A 139 13.61 -12.40 -7.54
C THR A 139 14.88 -13.27 -7.50
N GLY A 140 15.24 -13.80 -6.32
CA GLY A 140 16.41 -14.66 -6.13
C GLY A 140 16.25 -15.68 -4.98
N PRO A 141 17.22 -16.61 -4.83
CA PRO A 141 17.13 -17.73 -3.88
C PRO A 141 17.26 -17.34 -2.39
N LEU A 142 17.67 -16.10 -2.09
CA LEU A 142 17.97 -15.61 -0.73
C LEU A 142 17.29 -14.26 -0.43
N GLU A 143 16.07 -14.07 -0.90
CA GLU A 143 15.26 -12.89 -0.54
C GLU A 143 14.64 -13.11 0.84
N LEU A 144 15.15 -12.41 1.85
CA LEU A 144 14.68 -12.48 3.24
C LEU A 144 13.34 -11.75 3.46
N PHE A 145 12.88 -11.04 2.43
CA PHE A 145 11.68 -10.22 2.45
C PHE A 145 10.68 -10.74 1.41
N HIS A 146 9.45 -11.01 1.86
CA HIS A 146 8.38 -11.55 1.02
C HIS A 146 7.18 -10.62 1.06
N ALA A 147 6.61 -10.35 -0.10
CA ALA A 147 5.40 -9.54 -0.22
C ALA A 147 4.42 -10.14 -1.23
N PHE A 148 3.14 -9.83 -1.06
CA PHE A 148 2.15 -9.96 -2.12
C PHE A 148 1.90 -8.60 -2.73
N LYS A 149 1.80 -8.55 -4.06
CA LYS A 149 1.47 -7.35 -4.83
C LYS A 149 0.05 -7.45 -5.34
N VAL A 150 -0.78 -6.49 -4.95
CA VAL A 150 -2.17 -6.37 -5.37
C VAL A 150 -2.31 -5.17 -6.31
N VAL A 151 -2.71 -5.42 -7.55
CA VAL A 151 -2.87 -4.37 -8.57
C VAL A 151 -4.35 -4.04 -8.72
N PHE A 152 -4.73 -2.79 -8.48
CA PHE A 152 -6.10 -2.29 -8.64
C PHE A 152 -6.24 -1.54 -9.96
N LEU A 153 -7.26 -1.88 -10.75
CA LEU A 153 -7.68 -1.04 -11.86
C LEU A 153 -8.51 0.12 -11.30
N CYS A 154 -8.14 1.34 -11.65
CA CYS A 154 -8.76 2.54 -11.10
C CYS A 154 -9.31 3.46 -12.19
N ASP A 155 -10.48 4.05 -11.94
CA ASP A 155 -11.08 5.07 -12.79
C ASP A 155 -10.60 6.47 -12.33
N VAL A 156 -10.21 7.33 -13.26
CA VAL A 156 -9.81 8.72 -12.96
C VAL A 156 -11.03 9.56 -12.58
N LEU A 157 -10.95 10.28 -11.47
CA LEU A 157 -11.98 11.22 -11.02
C LEU A 157 -11.59 12.68 -11.30
N ASP A 158 -10.33 13.03 -11.00
CA ASP A 158 -9.78 14.39 -11.12
C ASP A 158 -8.25 14.34 -11.03
N GLY A 159 -7.59 15.46 -11.33
CA GLY A 159 -6.17 15.64 -11.12
C GLY A 159 -5.38 15.89 -12.39
N LYS A 160 -4.07 16.02 -12.22
CA LYS A 160 -3.12 16.25 -13.30
C LYS A 160 -1.77 15.67 -12.91
N ALA A 161 -1.01 15.23 -13.90
CA ALA A 161 0.32 14.69 -13.72
C ALA A 161 1.19 15.66 -12.90
N THR A 162 1.52 15.25 -11.68
CA THR A 162 2.27 16.05 -10.70
C THR A 162 3.31 15.14 -10.05
N PRO A 163 4.61 15.35 -10.30
CA PRO A 163 5.68 14.62 -9.61
C PRO A 163 5.67 14.89 -8.11
N SER A 164 6.35 14.02 -7.35
CA SER A 164 6.44 14.09 -5.89
C SER A 164 7.90 14.16 -5.43
N VAL A 165 8.12 14.03 -4.11
CA VAL A 165 9.47 13.91 -3.54
C VAL A 165 10.09 12.53 -3.78
N GLU A 166 9.28 11.53 -4.14
CA GLU A 166 9.71 10.14 -4.41
C GLU A 166 9.75 9.84 -5.92
N THR A 167 8.94 10.57 -6.69
CA THR A 167 8.76 10.38 -8.15
C THR A 167 9.19 11.62 -8.91
N SER A 168 10.14 11.46 -9.84
CA SER A 168 10.71 12.58 -10.62
C SER A 168 9.89 12.95 -11.84
N GLU A 169 9.17 11.98 -12.41
CA GLU A 169 8.38 12.14 -13.63
C GLU A 169 7.08 11.35 -13.53
N VAL A 170 6.04 11.84 -14.23
CA VAL A 170 4.72 11.21 -14.31
C VAL A 170 4.29 11.22 -15.78
N GLY A 171 3.88 10.07 -16.30
CA GLY A 171 3.56 9.93 -17.72
C GLY A 171 2.53 8.86 -18.01
N PHE A 172 1.84 9.01 -19.14
CA PHE A 172 0.92 8.02 -19.68
C PHE A 172 1.53 7.35 -20.91
N PHE A 173 1.60 6.03 -20.91
CA PHE A 173 2.26 5.25 -21.95
C PHE A 173 1.29 4.24 -22.57
N GLY A 174 1.17 4.24 -23.89
CA GLY A 174 0.53 3.16 -24.62
C GLY A 174 1.32 1.85 -24.56
N PRO A 175 0.75 0.73 -25.03
CA PRO A 175 1.38 -0.59 -24.93
C PRO A 175 2.75 -0.67 -25.63
N GLU A 176 2.91 0.06 -26.74
CA GLU A 176 4.16 0.13 -27.51
C GLU A 176 5.08 1.30 -27.08
N GLU A 177 4.65 2.09 -26.09
CA GLU A 177 5.36 3.28 -25.62
C GLU A 177 5.95 3.07 -24.22
N ILE A 178 5.81 1.87 -23.64
CA ILE A 178 6.31 1.56 -22.29
C ILE A 178 7.82 1.81 -22.22
N PRO A 179 8.30 2.60 -21.23
CA PRO A 179 9.73 2.86 -21.07
C PRO A 179 10.52 1.57 -20.85
N GLY A 180 11.67 1.46 -21.53
CA GLY A 180 12.53 0.26 -21.41
C GLY A 180 13.19 0.07 -20.04
N VAL A 181 13.31 1.14 -19.24
CA VAL A 181 13.86 1.09 -17.88
C VAL A 181 12.70 1.02 -16.88
N LEU A 182 12.37 -0.20 -16.45
CA LEU A 182 11.36 -0.45 -15.43
C LEU A 182 12.01 -0.60 -14.04
N SER A 183 11.26 -0.34 -12.98
CA SER A 183 11.62 -0.74 -11.62
C SER A 183 11.16 -2.19 -11.37
N PRO A 184 12.03 -3.21 -11.50
CA PRO A 184 11.63 -4.60 -11.68
C PRO A 184 10.90 -5.22 -10.47
N ASN A 185 11.17 -4.72 -9.27
CA ASN A 185 10.49 -5.17 -8.03
C ASN A 185 9.11 -4.53 -7.85
N ARG A 186 8.87 -3.37 -8.48
CA ARG A 186 7.63 -2.60 -8.38
C ARG A 186 6.66 -2.96 -9.51
N THR A 187 7.16 -3.15 -10.72
CA THR A 187 6.37 -3.46 -11.91
C THR A 187 7.22 -4.25 -12.91
N ASN A 188 6.60 -5.20 -13.63
CA ASN A 188 7.25 -5.97 -14.67
C ASN A 188 6.35 -6.09 -15.93
N PRO A 189 6.87 -6.56 -17.07
CA PRO A 189 6.11 -6.64 -18.31
C PRO A 189 4.83 -7.49 -18.23
N ARG A 190 4.83 -8.58 -17.44
CA ARG A 190 3.63 -9.42 -17.24
C ARG A 190 2.52 -8.62 -16.56
N VAL A 191 2.85 -7.95 -15.46
CA VAL A 191 1.87 -7.15 -14.69
C VAL A 191 1.32 -5.99 -15.53
N ILE A 192 2.16 -5.35 -16.35
CA ILE A 192 1.72 -4.32 -17.30
C ILE A 192 0.74 -4.89 -18.32
N ALA A 193 1.08 -6.02 -18.95
CA ALA A 193 0.23 -6.67 -19.93
C ALA A 193 -1.13 -7.07 -19.32
N ASP A 194 -1.15 -7.59 -18.10
CA ASP A 194 -2.38 -7.92 -17.38
C ASP A 194 -3.23 -6.68 -17.09
N ALA A 195 -2.61 -5.55 -16.76
CA ALA A 195 -3.32 -4.27 -16.59
C ALA A 195 -3.98 -3.80 -17.90
N PHE A 196 -3.26 -3.82 -19.03
CA PHE A 196 -3.84 -3.49 -20.34
C PHE A 196 -4.98 -4.44 -20.72
N ALA A 197 -4.80 -5.75 -20.51
CA ALA A 197 -5.82 -6.74 -20.79
C ALA A 197 -7.08 -6.55 -19.93
N ALA A 198 -6.91 -6.22 -18.65
CA ALA A 198 -8.03 -5.93 -17.74
C ALA A 198 -8.74 -4.60 -18.07
N TYR A 199 -8.02 -3.63 -18.63
CA TYR A 199 -8.61 -2.39 -19.14
C TYR A 199 -9.43 -2.62 -20.41
N GLN A 200 -8.92 -3.45 -21.33
CA GLN A 200 -9.61 -3.80 -22.59
C GLN A 200 -10.83 -4.72 -22.37
N ASP A 201 -10.73 -5.64 -21.41
CA ASP A 201 -11.82 -6.54 -21.03
C ASP A 201 -12.16 -6.39 -19.53
N PRO A 202 -13.16 -5.56 -19.20
CA PRO A 202 -13.60 -5.38 -17.82
C PRO A 202 -14.07 -6.67 -17.13
N ALA A 203 -14.54 -7.67 -17.91
CA ALA A 203 -15.00 -8.95 -17.40
C ALA A 203 -13.85 -9.96 -17.18
N ARG A 204 -12.62 -9.63 -17.61
CA ARG A 204 -11.44 -10.46 -17.42
C ARG A 204 -11.29 -10.83 -15.93
N PRO A 205 -11.13 -12.12 -15.59
CA PRO A 205 -10.93 -12.53 -14.21
C PRO A 205 -9.63 -11.96 -13.63
N THR A 206 -9.56 -11.85 -12.31
CA THR A 206 -8.33 -11.50 -11.59
C THR A 206 -7.23 -12.53 -11.90
N GLN A 207 -6.02 -12.04 -12.16
CA GLN A 207 -4.86 -12.85 -12.48
C GLN A 207 -4.08 -13.23 -11.23
N PHE A 208 -3.39 -14.37 -11.31
CA PHE A 208 -2.50 -14.89 -10.27
C PHE A 208 -1.19 -15.34 -10.94
N ASP A 209 -0.13 -15.51 -10.15
CA ASP A 209 1.20 -15.90 -10.60
C ASP A 209 1.31 -17.33 -11.14
#